data_AF-A0AAD9CKI1-F1
#
_entry.id   AF-A0AAD9CKI1-F1
#
_cell.length_a   1.000
_cell.length_b   1.000
_cell.length_c   1.000
_cell.angle_alpha   90.00
_cell.angle_beta   90.00
_cell.angle_gamma   90.00
#
_symmetry.space_group_name_H-M   'P 1'
#
loop_
_entity.id
_entity.type
_entity.pdbx_description
1 polymer ?
#
loop_
_entity_poly.entity_id
_entity_poly.type
_entity_poly.pdbx_seq_one_letter_code
_entity_poly.pdbx_strand_id
1 'polypeptide(L)'
;MTGHLNMLNKSLQGKGSTALQMLEDVLAFERKMTVFARDVQKGTFSHFPSLREFKEAHNHINCEYLQRAIIEMQTAFGQRFSEFRKEKNTLSFPVTPLDIDPSMLNMSPFTGVSQPDLEIELADIADKELWVSKFKRLTADLEDVARQKAILAQEHKWSDMEILPKPDKLVFETWNAIPDTYMNMKKYAFGVLSIFGSTYLCEQIFSSMNYIKSKYRSRLTDDSLRSCVKIKVTSYSPEKLSSDVQKQKSH
;
A
#
# COMPACT_ATOMS: atom_id res chain seq x y z
N MET A 1 15.07 8.57 13.52
CA MET A 1 14.90 8.11 12.11
C MET A 1 14.16 6.78 12.03
N THR A 2 14.57 5.77 12.80
CA THR A 2 13.94 4.44 12.88
C THR A 2 12.42 4.47 13.16
N GLY A 3 11.94 5.35 14.04
CA GLY A 3 10.51 5.53 14.28
C GLY A 3 9.73 5.98 13.04
N HIS A 4 10.28 6.93 12.27
CA HIS A 4 9.68 7.42 11.03
C HIS A 4 9.66 6.33 9.94
N LEU A 5 10.73 5.53 9.83
CA LEU A 5 10.78 4.36 8.96
C LEU A 5 9.74 3.30 9.31
N ASN A 6 9.58 3.01 10.60
CA ASN A 6 8.59 2.04 11.07
C ASN A 6 7.17 2.51 10.78
N MET A 7 6.92 3.82 10.85
CA MET A 7 5.62 4.41 10.49
C MET A 7 5.31 4.21 9.00
N LEU A 8 6.28 4.48 8.11
CA LEU A 8 6.14 4.22 6.68
C LEU A 8 5.95 2.71 6.40
N ASN A 9 6.78 1.85 6.99
CA ASN A 9 6.66 0.40 6.79
C ASN A 9 5.28 -0.13 7.18
N LYS A 10 4.69 0.39 8.28
CA LYS A 10 3.33 0.06 8.68
C LYS A 10 2.28 0.53 7.68
N SER A 11 2.45 1.70 7.06
CA SER A 11 1.51 2.21 6.07
C SER A 11 1.54 1.38 4.79
N LEU A 12 2.75 0.98 4.35
CA LEU A 12 2.96 0.10 3.18
C LEU A 12 2.47 -1.33 3.39
N GLN A 13 2.42 -1.82 4.64
CA GLN A 13 1.94 -3.17 4.97
C GLN A 13 0.40 -3.24 5.18
N GLY A 14 -0.29 -2.10 5.10
CA GLY A 14 -1.74 -2.00 5.34
C GLY A 14 -2.55 -2.81 4.33
N LYS A 15 -3.40 -3.72 4.81
CA LYS A 15 -4.31 -4.50 3.96
C LYS A 15 -5.39 -3.59 3.39
N GLY A 16 -5.58 -3.61 2.07
CA GLY A 16 -6.66 -2.90 1.39
C GLY A 16 -6.33 -1.51 0.87
N SER A 17 -5.08 -1.04 1.02
CA SER A 17 -4.60 0.18 0.35
C SER A 17 -4.41 -0.06 -1.15
N THR A 18 -4.57 0.99 -1.96
CA THR A 18 -4.25 0.93 -3.39
C THR A 18 -2.76 1.11 -3.63
N ALA A 19 -2.29 0.65 -4.79
CA ALA A 19 -0.91 0.87 -5.24
C ALA A 19 -0.52 2.35 -5.30
N LEU A 20 -1.46 3.19 -5.76
CA LEU A 20 -1.30 4.63 -5.80
C LEU A 20 -1.04 5.19 -4.39
N GLN A 21 -1.84 4.78 -3.40
CA GLN A 21 -1.66 5.23 -2.01
C GLN A 21 -0.28 4.82 -1.46
N MET A 22 0.20 3.61 -1.79
CA MET A 22 1.55 3.18 -1.41
C MET A 22 2.64 4.06 -2.05
N LEU A 23 2.49 4.41 -3.34
CA LEU A 23 3.40 5.35 -4.02
C LEU A 23 3.37 6.73 -3.36
N GLU A 24 2.18 7.24 -3.04
CA GLU A 24 1.99 8.52 -2.39
C GLU A 24 2.65 8.56 -1.00
N ASP A 25 2.53 7.49 -0.22
CA ASP A 25 3.20 7.33 1.07
C ASP A 25 4.73 7.36 0.94
N VAL A 26 5.28 6.65 -0.05
CA VAL A 26 6.72 6.64 -0.39
C VAL A 26 7.19 8.06 -0.76
N LEU A 27 6.47 8.75 -1.64
CA LEU A 27 6.79 10.10 -2.08
C LEU A 27 6.67 11.12 -0.93
N ALA A 28 5.65 11.00 -0.09
CA ALA A 28 5.48 11.84 1.09
C ALA A 28 6.62 11.63 2.08
N PHE A 29 7.06 10.39 2.28
CA PHE A 29 8.19 10.09 3.16
C PHE A 29 9.51 10.69 2.67
N GLU A 30 9.80 10.60 1.37
CA GLU A 30 10.98 11.23 0.79
C GLU A 30 10.98 12.76 1.02
N ARG A 31 9.81 13.42 0.85
CA ARG A 31 9.67 14.85 1.17
C ARG A 31 9.90 15.12 2.66
N LYS A 32 9.40 14.26 3.55
CA LYS A 32 9.67 14.35 5.00
C LYS A 32 11.17 14.22 5.30
N MET A 33 11.90 13.34 4.61
CA MET A 33 13.36 13.23 4.78
C MET A 33 14.10 14.52 4.42
N THR A 34 13.66 15.24 3.40
CA THR A 34 14.20 16.57 3.06
C THR A 34 13.99 17.57 4.21
N VAL A 35 12.81 17.54 4.85
CA VAL A 35 12.51 18.37 6.02
C VAL A 35 13.39 17.97 7.20
N PHE A 36 13.57 16.66 7.45
CA PHE A 36 14.40 16.15 8.53
C PHE A 36 15.87 16.52 8.36
N ALA A 37 16.42 16.41 7.15
CA ALA A 37 17.79 16.84 6.85
C ALA A 37 18.00 18.32 7.17
N ARG A 38 17.02 19.17 6.80
CA ARG A 38 17.05 20.62 7.09
C ARG A 38 16.94 20.92 8.59
N ASP A 39 16.09 20.21 9.32
CA ASP A 39 15.92 20.34 10.78
C ASP A 39 17.20 19.94 11.54
N VAL A 40 17.87 18.88 11.09
CA VAL A 40 19.17 18.44 11.64
C VAL A 40 20.27 19.44 11.32
N GLN A 41 20.33 19.96 10.09
CA GLN A 41 21.31 20.98 9.70
C GLN A 41 21.20 22.25 10.55
N LYS A 42 19.96 22.68 10.85
CA LYS A 42 19.68 23.82 11.74
C LYS A 42 19.97 23.51 13.21
N GLY A 43 20.17 22.25 13.58
CA GLY A 43 20.37 21.79 14.95
C GLY A 43 19.14 21.98 15.85
N THR A 44 17.95 22.14 15.27
CA THR A 44 16.69 22.36 16.01
C THR A 44 16.10 21.05 16.53
N PHE A 45 16.29 19.94 15.80
CA PHE A 45 15.80 18.60 16.17
C PHE A 45 14.30 18.59 16.51
N SER A 46 13.51 19.39 15.79
CA SER A 46 12.06 19.52 15.90
C SER A 46 11.35 18.17 15.73
N HIS A 47 11.89 17.31 14.86
CA HIS A 47 11.30 16.02 14.50
C HIS A 47 11.99 14.81 15.15
N PHE A 48 12.94 15.05 16.05
CA PHE A 48 13.69 14.01 16.77
C PHE A 48 13.75 14.32 18.28
N PRO A 49 12.65 14.11 19.03
CA PRO A 49 12.56 14.49 20.45
C PRO A 49 13.69 13.91 21.31
N SER A 50 13.97 12.61 21.19
CA SER A 50 15.06 11.96 21.94
C SER A 50 16.45 12.53 21.59
N LEU A 51 16.65 13.00 20.36
CA LEU A 51 17.91 13.62 19.95
C LEU A 51 18.01 15.07 20.46
N ARG A 52 16.87 15.77 20.57
CA ARG A 52 16.80 17.08 21.21
C ARG A 52 17.15 16.98 22.69
N GLU A 53 16.52 16.06 23.41
CA GLU A 53 16.83 15.77 24.83
C GLU A 53 18.31 15.41 25.01
N PHE A 54 18.87 14.60 24.11
CA PHE A 54 20.29 14.27 24.13
C PHE A 54 21.18 15.51 23.95
N LYS A 55 20.81 16.45 23.06
CA LYS A 55 21.52 17.73 22.86
C LYS A 55 21.50 18.60 24.11
N GLU A 56 20.36 18.64 24.78
CA GLU A 56 20.16 19.42 26.00
C GLU A 56 21.01 18.87 27.16
N ALA A 57 21.17 17.54 27.21
CA ALA A 57 22.02 16.87 28.20
C ALA A 57 23.52 16.86 27.84
N HIS A 58 23.86 16.84 26.54
CA HIS A 58 25.22 16.73 26.02
C HIS A 58 25.43 17.80 24.94
N ASN A 59 26.24 18.82 25.25
CA ASN A 59 26.45 20.04 24.44
C ASN A 59 26.96 19.84 23.00
N HIS A 60 27.17 18.61 22.54
CA HIS A 60 27.68 18.35 21.20
C HIS A 60 26.93 17.22 20.49
N ILE A 61 26.40 17.54 19.30
CA ILE A 61 25.89 16.59 18.32
C ILE A 61 26.52 16.93 16.99
N ASN A 62 27.04 15.91 16.30
CA ASN A 62 27.54 16.07 14.94
C ASN A 62 26.38 16.15 13.94
N CYS A 63 25.85 17.36 13.75
CA CYS A 63 24.75 17.63 12.82
C CYS A 63 25.11 17.31 11.37
N GLU A 64 26.37 17.54 10.97
CA GLU A 64 26.83 17.30 9.60
C GLU A 64 26.77 15.80 9.26
N TYR A 65 27.28 14.95 10.16
CA TYR A 65 27.19 13.49 10.01
C TYR A 65 25.74 13.01 9.89
N LEU A 66 24.87 13.48 10.79
CA LEU A 66 23.46 13.07 10.79
C LEU A 66 22.73 13.56 9.54
N GLN A 67 22.97 14.81 9.11
CA GLN A 67 22.39 15.33 7.87
C GLN A 67 22.84 14.49 6.67
N ARG A 68 24.13 14.19 6.57
CA ARG A 68 24.68 13.36 5.49
C ARG A 68 24.03 11.98 5.46
N ALA A 69 23.89 11.32 6.61
CA ALA A 69 23.22 10.03 6.71
C ALA A 69 21.75 10.09 6.24
N ILE A 70 21.02 11.17 6.53
CA ILE A 70 19.64 11.35 6.04
C ILE A 70 19.62 11.51 4.52
N ILE A 71 20.55 12.29 3.94
CA ILE A 71 20.64 12.52 2.49
C ILE A 71 21.04 11.23 1.74
N GLU A 72 21.99 10.47 2.27
CA GLU A 72 22.40 9.17 1.72
C GLU A 72 21.21 8.20 1.73
N MET A 73 20.48 8.14 2.85
CA MET A 73 19.29 7.31 2.95
C MET A 73 18.17 7.78 2.00
N GLN A 74 17.98 9.09 1.82
CA GLN A 74 17.01 9.64 0.88
C GLN A 74 17.37 9.26 -0.56
N THR A 75 18.64 9.36 -0.92
CA THR A 75 19.17 8.96 -2.24
C THR A 75 18.92 7.48 -2.49
N ALA A 76 19.27 6.62 -1.53
CA ALA A 76 19.03 5.18 -1.64
C ALA A 76 17.53 4.85 -1.76
N PHE A 77 16.68 5.57 -1.05
CA PHE A 77 15.23 5.43 -1.15
C PHE A 77 14.71 5.87 -2.53
N GLY A 78 15.18 7.01 -3.03
CA GLY A 78 14.85 7.51 -4.37
C GLY A 78 15.22 6.53 -5.48
N GLN A 79 16.41 5.94 -5.40
CA GLN A 79 16.87 4.91 -6.31
C GLN A 79 16.02 3.63 -6.22
N ARG A 80 15.69 3.18 -5.00
CA ARG A 80 14.90 1.96 -4.79
C ARG A 80 13.49 2.05 -5.38
N PHE A 81 12.87 3.23 -5.35
CA PHE A 81 11.50 3.45 -5.82
C PHE A 81 11.43 4.20 -7.16
N SER A 82 12.53 4.32 -7.91
CA SER A 82 12.59 5.12 -9.15
C SER A 82 11.61 4.62 -10.22
N GLU A 83 11.57 3.31 -10.45
CA GLU A 83 10.65 2.69 -11.43
C GLU A 83 9.20 2.86 -10.99
N PHE A 84 8.92 2.72 -9.69
CA PHE A 84 7.57 2.89 -9.14
C PHE A 84 7.02 4.30 -9.37
N ARG A 85 7.88 5.32 -9.45
CA ARG A 85 7.50 6.70 -9.78
C ARG A 85 7.13 6.89 -11.23
N LYS A 86 7.82 6.21 -12.15
CA LYS A 86 7.53 6.28 -13.59
C LYS A 86 6.14 5.74 -13.89
N GLU A 87 5.70 4.75 -13.11
CA GLU A 87 4.38 4.14 -13.24
C GLU A 87 3.25 4.94 -12.62
N LYS A 88 3.47 6.17 -12.13
CA LYS A 88 2.43 6.94 -11.42
C LYS A 88 1.10 6.99 -12.18
N ASN A 89 1.14 7.24 -13.50
CA ASN A 89 -0.07 7.31 -14.33
C ASN A 89 -0.78 5.97 -14.45
N THR A 90 -0.03 4.89 -14.70
CA THR A 90 -0.53 3.50 -14.70
C THR A 90 -1.23 3.19 -13.37
N LEU A 91 -0.62 3.58 -12.24
CA LEU A 91 -1.15 3.31 -10.89
C LEU A 91 -2.35 4.17 -10.52
N SER A 92 -2.46 5.39 -11.07
CA SER A 92 -3.62 6.25 -10.85
C SER A 92 -4.83 5.85 -11.69
N PHE A 93 -4.63 5.10 -12.79
CA PHE A 93 -5.72 4.73 -13.71
C PHE A 93 -6.94 4.09 -13.03
N PRO A 94 -6.80 3.15 -12.07
CA PRO A 94 -7.96 2.58 -11.41
C PRO A 94 -8.78 3.58 -10.57
N VAL A 95 -8.21 4.72 -10.20
CA VAL A 95 -8.85 5.73 -9.32
C VAL A 95 -9.36 6.92 -10.12
N THR A 96 -8.57 7.41 -11.08
CA THR A 96 -8.86 8.61 -11.88
C THR A 96 -8.64 8.32 -13.38
N PRO A 97 -9.38 7.37 -13.99
CA PRO A 97 -9.11 6.94 -15.36
C PRO A 97 -9.32 8.04 -16.40
N LEU A 98 -10.14 9.06 -16.09
CA LEU A 98 -10.49 10.16 -17.00
C LEU A 98 -9.57 11.38 -16.88
N ASP A 99 -8.68 11.42 -15.89
CA ASP A 99 -7.75 12.54 -15.67
C ASP A 99 -6.37 12.28 -16.27
N ILE A 100 -6.19 11.13 -16.93
CA ILE A 100 -4.90 10.64 -17.42
C ILE A 100 -4.93 10.67 -18.95
N ASP A 101 -3.91 11.26 -19.55
CA ASP A 101 -3.65 11.12 -20.97
C ASP A 101 -3.30 9.65 -21.28
N PRO A 102 -4.09 8.94 -22.13
CA PRO A 102 -3.85 7.53 -22.45
C PRO A 102 -2.45 7.25 -23.00
N SER A 103 -1.82 8.22 -23.66
CA SER A 103 -0.46 8.08 -24.21
C SER A 103 0.62 7.94 -23.13
N MET A 104 0.31 8.33 -21.89
CA MET A 104 1.22 8.22 -20.75
C MET A 104 1.09 6.89 -19.99
N LEU A 105 0.18 6.00 -20.41
CA LEU A 105 -0.04 4.71 -19.78
C LEU A 105 1.03 3.70 -20.21
N ASN A 106 1.59 2.96 -19.25
CA ASN A 106 2.47 1.85 -19.60
C ASN A 106 1.63 0.66 -20.07
N MET A 107 1.73 0.33 -21.36
CA MET A 107 1.00 -0.80 -21.97
C MET A 107 1.80 -2.11 -21.95
N SER A 108 3.12 -2.04 -21.71
CA SER A 108 4.01 -3.20 -21.84
C SER A 108 3.67 -4.41 -20.95
N PRO A 109 3.23 -4.27 -19.69
CA PRO A 109 2.86 -5.44 -18.88
C PRO A 109 1.43 -5.96 -19.18
N PHE A 110 0.66 -5.27 -20.03
CA PHE A 110 -0.76 -5.56 -20.28
C PHE A 110 -1.00 -6.00 -21.73
N THR A 111 -0.35 -7.09 -22.14
CA THR A 111 -0.35 -7.60 -23.53
C THR A 111 -1.73 -7.95 -24.10
N GLY A 112 -2.76 -8.08 -23.25
CA GLY A 112 -4.14 -8.34 -23.66
C GLY A 112 -5.02 -7.09 -23.84
N VAL A 113 -4.43 -5.88 -23.74
CA VAL A 113 -5.10 -4.59 -23.87
C VAL A 113 -4.61 -3.89 -25.13
N SER A 114 -5.54 -3.51 -26.01
CA SER A 114 -5.27 -2.72 -27.20
C SER A 114 -5.28 -1.24 -26.84
N GLN A 115 -4.17 -0.53 -27.05
CA GLN A 115 -4.08 0.90 -26.76
C GLN A 115 -5.06 1.74 -27.60
N PRO A 116 -5.19 1.55 -28.93
CA PRO A 116 -6.17 2.28 -29.72
C PRO A 116 -7.60 2.05 -29.24
N ASP A 117 -7.96 0.81 -28.91
CA ASP A 117 -9.32 0.51 -28.43
C ASP A 117 -9.55 1.10 -27.03
N LEU A 118 -8.53 1.09 -26.16
CA LEU A 118 -8.57 1.75 -24.86
C LEU A 118 -8.81 3.27 -25.00
N GLU A 119 -8.13 3.92 -25.95
CA GLU A 119 -8.30 5.34 -26.23
C GLU A 119 -9.72 5.67 -26.72
N ILE A 120 -10.28 4.84 -27.61
CA ILE A 120 -11.67 4.99 -28.07
C ILE A 120 -12.67 4.75 -26.93
N GLU A 121 -12.46 3.71 -26.12
CA GLU A 121 -13.30 3.41 -24.95
C GLU A 121 -13.29 4.56 -23.93
N LEU A 122 -12.11 5.12 -23.64
CA LEU A 122 -11.95 6.28 -22.75
C LEU A 122 -12.63 7.54 -23.31
N ALA A 123 -12.52 7.77 -24.62
CA ALA A 123 -13.20 8.88 -25.27
C ALA A 123 -14.73 8.74 -25.23
N ASP A 124 -15.27 7.54 -25.51
CA ASP A 124 -16.73 7.31 -25.45
C ASP A 124 -17.28 7.44 -24.03
N ILE A 125 -16.59 6.88 -23.03
CA ILE A 125 -17.09 6.90 -21.65
C ILE A 125 -16.99 8.29 -21.01
N ALA A 126 -16.10 9.16 -21.49
CA ALA A 126 -15.88 10.51 -20.95
C ALA A 126 -17.12 11.41 -21.05
N ASP A 127 -17.99 11.19 -22.03
CA ASP A 127 -19.25 11.93 -22.20
C ASP A 127 -20.47 11.20 -21.61
N LYS A 128 -20.28 10.03 -20.98
CA LYS A 128 -21.36 9.32 -20.29
C LYS A 128 -21.46 9.82 -18.84
N GLU A 129 -22.35 10.78 -18.60
CA GLU A 129 -22.53 11.40 -17.27
C GLU A 129 -22.67 10.40 -16.12
N LEU A 130 -23.37 9.28 -16.35
CA LEU A 130 -23.54 8.22 -15.36
C LEU A 130 -22.20 7.62 -14.90
N TRP A 131 -21.30 7.32 -15.85
CA TRP A 131 -19.99 6.72 -15.55
C TRP A 131 -19.01 7.74 -15.01
N VAL A 132 -19.00 8.96 -15.56
CA VAL A 132 -18.23 10.08 -15.02
C VAL A 132 -18.60 10.34 -13.56
N SER A 133 -19.89 10.39 -13.25
CA SER A 133 -20.39 10.57 -11.88
C SER A 133 -20.01 9.41 -10.96
N LYS A 134 -19.94 8.18 -11.50
CA LYS A 134 -19.51 7.00 -10.74
C LYS A 134 -18.03 7.07 -10.36
N PHE A 135 -17.15 7.46 -11.28
CA PHE A 135 -15.73 7.67 -10.97
C PHE A 135 -15.50 8.84 -10.00
N LYS A 136 -16.25 9.94 -10.15
CA LYS A 136 -16.23 11.04 -9.18
C LYS A 136 -16.71 10.62 -7.79
N ARG A 137 -17.70 9.72 -7.72
CA ARG A 137 -18.14 9.15 -6.44
C ARG A 137 -17.06 8.26 -5.82
N LEU A 138 -16.41 7.43 -6.63
CA LEU A 138 -15.29 6.61 -6.16
C LEU A 138 -14.20 7.49 -5.51
N THR A 139 -13.79 8.58 -6.17
CA THR A 139 -12.76 9.46 -5.60
C THR A 139 -13.23 10.12 -4.30
N ALA A 140 -14.49 10.54 -4.21
CA ALA A 140 -15.08 11.07 -2.98
C ALA A 140 -15.15 10.04 -1.85
N ASP A 141 -15.54 8.80 -2.15
CA ASP A 141 -15.59 7.70 -1.16
C ASP A 141 -14.19 7.37 -0.63
N LEU A 142 -13.18 7.35 -1.52
CA LEU A 142 -11.78 7.15 -1.14
C LEU A 142 -11.24 8.29 -0.27
N GLU A 143 -11.62 9.54 -0.58
CA GLU A 143 -11.28 10.70 0.25
C GLU A 143 -11.91 10.59 1.64
N ASP A 144 -13.19 10.21 1.72
CA ASP A 144 -13.89 10.05 2.99
C ASP A 144 -13.26 8.95 3.85
N VAL A 145 -12.89 7.80 3.26
CA VAL A 145 -12.15 6.75 3.96
C VAL A 145 -10.82 7.29 4.50
N ALA A 146 -10.08 8.07 3.73
CA ALA A 146 -8.82 8.67 4.18
C ALA A 146 -9.04 9.65 5.34
N ARG A 147 -10.10 10.47 5.26
CA ARG A 147 -10.51 11.42 6.30
C ARG A 147 -10.90 10.71 7.60
N GLN A 148 -11.76 9.70 7.52
CA GLN A 148 -12.20 8.91 8.69
C GLN A 148 -11.01 8.18 9.32
N LYS A 149 -10.13 7.59 8.52
CA LYS A 149 -8.90 6.96 9.01
C LYS A 149 -8.01 7.94 9.77
N ALA A 150 -7.89 9.19 9.31
CA ALA A 150 -7.14 10.22 10.01
C ALA A 150 -7.78 10.60 11.36
N ILE A 151 -9.11 10.74 11.42
CA ILE A 151 -9.86 11.03 12.66
C ILE A 151 -9.66 9.89 13.67
N LEU A 152 -9.87 8.64 13.26
CA LEU A 152 -9.70 7.48 14.13
C LEU A 152 -8.26 7.33 14.64
N ALA A 153 -7.27 7.71 13.82
CA ALA A 153 -5.87 7.69 14.24
C ALA A 153 -5.60 8.72 15.36
N GLN A 154 -6.21 9.91 15.28
CA GLN A 154 -6.13 10.95 16.31
C GLN A 154 -6.84 10.52 17.60
N GLU A 155 -7.97 9.84 17.49
CA GLU A 155 -8.74 9.33 18.64
C GLU A 155 -8.18 8.02 19.20
N HIS A 156 -7.08 7.49 18.64
CA HIS A 156 -6.50 6.19 18.99
C HIS A 156 -7.47 4.99 18.86
N LYS A 157 -8.48 5.10 17.99
CA LYS A 157 -9.51 4.07 17.74
C LYS A 157 -9.08 3.14 16.60
N TRP A 158 -8.06 2.33 16.85
CA TRP A 158 -7.48 1.46 15.83
C TRP A 158 -8.39 0.31 15.38
N SER A 159 -9.21 -0.23 16.29
CA SER A 159 -10.15 -1.32 15.99
C SER A 159 -11.24 -0.88 15.00
N ASP A 160 -11.70 0.37 15.12
CA ASP A 160 -12.75 0.91 14.25
C ASP A 160 -12.26 1.13 12.81
N MET A 161 -10.94 1.21 12.59
CA MET A 161 -10.36 1.29 11.25
C MET A 161 -10.60 0.03 10.43
N GLU A 162 -10.78 -1.13 11.07
CA GLU A 162 -11.06 -2.39 10.38
C GLU A 162 -12.49 -2.44 9.80
N ILE A 163 -13.38 -1.60 10.32
CA ILE A 163 -14.79 -1.49 9.91
C ILE A 163 -14.92 -0.62 8.66
N LEU A 164 -13.96 0.29 8.43
CA LEU A 164 -13.99 1.18 7.28
C LEU A 164 -14.02 0.43 5.95
N PRO A 165 -14.72 0.98 4.93
CA PRO A 165 -14.62 0.47 3.57
C PRO A 165 -13.16 0.41 3.13
N LYS A 166 -12.77 -0.70 2.51
CA LYS A 166 -11.40 -0.86 2.02
C LYS A 166 -11.25 -0.18 0.65
N PRO A 167 -10.26 0.69 0.46
CA PRO A 167 -10.01 1.37 -0.81
C PRO A 167 -9.97 0.43 -2.02
N ASP A 168 -9.23 -0.67 -1.92
CA ASP A 168 -9.12 -1.68 -2.98
C ASP A 168 -10.48 -2.27 -3.40
N LYS A 169 -11.35 -2.54 -2.42
CA LYS A 169 -12.69 -3.07 -2.64
C LYS A 169 -13.59 -2.06 -3.35
N LEU A 170 -13.57 -0.79 -2.93
CA LEU A 170 -14.35 0.28 -3.57
C LEU A 170 -13.96 0.45 -5.05
N VAL A 171 -12.65 0.45 -5.31
CA VAL A 171 -12.11 0.51 -6.67
C VAL A 171 -12.57 -0.71 -7.47
N PHE A 172 -12.40 -1.92 -6.93
CA PHE A 172 -12.80 -3.16 -7.59
C PHE A 172 -14.29 -3.17 -7.96
N GLU A 173 -15.18 -2.82 -7.02
CA GLU A 173 -16.63 -2.80 -7.25
C GLU A 173 -17.04 -1.76 -8.30
N THR A 174 -16.34 -0.62 -8.34
CA THR A 174 -16.56 0.41 -9.36
C THR A 174 -16.25 -0.11 -10.76
N TRP A 175 -15.09 -0.74 -10.93
CA TRP A 175 -14.67 -1.32 -12.22
C TRP A 175 -15.49 -2.54 -12.63
N ASN A 176 -15.91 -3.37 -11.68
CA ASN A 176 -16.72 -4.55 -11.95
C ASN A 176 -18.10 -4.18 -12.53
N ALA A 177 -18.62 -3.02 -12.15
CA ALA A 177 -19.92 -2.55 -12.60
C ALA A 177 -19.87 -1.82 -13.97
N ILE A 178 -18.70 -1.59 -14.55
CA ILE A 178 -18.59 -1.03 -15.91
C ILE A 178 -19.02 -2.09 -16.93
N PRO A 179 -19.78 -1.71 -17.98
CA PRO A 179 -20.22 -2.63 -19.02
C PRO A 179 -19.04 -3.28 -19.75
N ASP A 180 -19.26 -4.50 -20.25
CA ASP A 180 -18.23 -5.23 -20.99
C ASP A 180 -17.92 -4.63 -22.38
N THR A 181 -18.70 -3.64 -22.83
CA THR A 181 -18.34 -2.81 -23.99
C THR A 181 -17.04 -2.03 -23.79
N TYR A 182 -16.64 -1.79 -22.54
CA TYR A 182 -15.37 -1.14 -22.18
C TYR A 182 -14.34 -2.16 -21.70
N MET A 183 -14.15 -3.23 -22.48
CA MET A 183 -13.35 -4.38 -22.09
C MET A 183 -11.86 -4.02 -21.91
N ASN A 184 -11.31 -3.17 -22.76
CA ASN A 184 -9.90 -2.77 -22.66
C ASN A 184 -9.65 -1.94 -21.41
N MET A 185 -10.54 -1.00 -21.10
CA MET A 185 -10.49 -0.25 -19.84
C MET A 185 -10.54 -1.18 -18.62
N LYS A 186 -11.48 -2.13 -18.60
CA LYS A 186 -11.60 -3.10 -17.50
C LYS A 186 -10.35 -3.97 -17.37
N LYS A 187 -9.85 -4.53 -18.48
CA LYS A 187 -8.63 -5.34 -18.49
C LYS A 187 -7.43 -4.56 -17.97
N TYR A 188 -7.27 -3.30 -18.40
CA TYR A 188 -6.18 -2.45 -17.95
C TYR A 188 -6.29 -2.20 -16.44
N ALA A 189 -7.45 -1.74 -15.96
CA ALA A 189 -7.68 -1.48 -14.54
C ALA A 189 -7.47 -2.73 -13.66
N PHE A 190 -8.06 -3.87 -14.02
CA PHE A 190 -7.87 -5.12 -13.27
C PHE A 190 -6.44 -5.65 -13.38
N GLY A 191 -5.77 -5.45 -14.52
CA GLY A 191 -4.35 -5.69 -14.68
C GLY A 191 -3.54 -4.93 -13.64
N VAL A 192 -3.73 -3.61 -13.55
CA VAL A 192 -3.05 -2.76 -12.55
C VAL A 192 -3.35 -3.23 -11.13
N LEU A 193 -4.61 -3.51 -10.80
CA LEU A 193 -5.01 -4.00 -9.47
C LEU A 193 -4.33 -5.34 -9.12
N SER A 194 -4.13 -6.22 -10.11
CA SER A 194 -3.52 -7.54 -9.91
C SER A 194 -2.02 -7.52 -9.61
N ILE A 195 -1.27 -6.53 -10.14
CA ILE A 195 0.17 -6.37 -9.89
C ILE A 195 0.43 -6.22 -8.38
N PHE A 196 -0.45 -5.51 -7.70
CA PHE A 196 -0.30 -5.22 -6.27
C PHE A 196 -0.92 -6.29 -5.39
N GLY A 197 -2.04 -6.89 -5.81
CA GLY A 197 -2.57 -8.07 -5.14
C GLY A 197 -1.54 -9.20 -5.08
N SER A 198 -0.86 -9.49 -6.19
CA SER A 198 0.16 -10.55 -6.26
C SER A 198 1.42 -10.19 -5.47
N THR A 199 1.94 -8.96 -5.59
CA THR A 199 3.13 -8.53 -4.85
C THR A 199 2.89 -8.49 -3.33
N TYR A 200 1.74 -7.94 -2.90
CA TYR A 200 1.35 -7.91 -1.49
C TYR A 200 1.18 -9.31 -0.92
N LEU A 201 0.50 -10.21 -1.63
CA LEU A 201 0.34 -11.61 -1.19
C LEU A 201 1.69 -12.31 -1.09
N CYS A 202 2.58 -12.10 -2.07
CA CYS A 202 3.95 -12.61 -2.02
C CYS A 202 4.71 -12.07 -0.80
N GLU A 203 4.69 -10.76 -0.55
CA GLU A 203 5.35 -10.15 0.61
C GLU A 203 4.76 -10.61 1.95
N GLN A 204 3.43 -10.76 2.03
CA GLN A 204 2.76 -11.34 3.21
C GLN A 204 3.16 -12.80 3.44
N ILE A 205 3.27 -13.59 2.37
CA ILE A 205 3.75 -14.97 2.43
C ILE A 205 5.20 -15.00 2.91
N PHE A 206 6.09 -14.19 2.34
CA PHE A 206 7.50 -14.14 2.72
C PHE A 206 7.69 -13.65 4.16
N SER A 207 6.98 -12.59 4.57
CA SER A 207 7.00 -12.08 5.93
C SER A 207 6.47 -13.10 6.94
N SER A 208 5.34 -13.75 6.62
CA SER A 208 4.78 -14.83 7.43
C SER A 208 5.72 -16.03 7.52
N MET A 209 6.35 -16.42 6.40
CA MET A 209 7.30 -17.51 6.33
C MET A 209 8.56 -17.21 7.16
N ASN A 210 9.10 -16.00 7.06
CA ASN A 210 10.23 -15.55 7.87
C ASN A 210 9.89 -15.52 9.36
N TYR A 211 8.69 -15.06 9.74
CA TYR A 211 8.22 -15.06 11.12
C TYR A 211 8.03 -16.49 11.66
N ILE A 212 7.41 -17.39 10.88
CA ILE A 212 7.20 -18.80 11.25
C ILE A 212 8.55 -19.52 11.41
N LYS A 213 9.47 -19.34 10.45
CA LYS A 213 10.82 -19.91 10.50
C LYS A 213 11.66 -19.34 11.66
N SER A 214 11.48 -18.07 11.99
CA SER A 214 12.15 -17.40 13.11
C SER A 214 11.70 -17.95 14.48
N LYS A 215 10.38 -18.11 14.68
CA LYS A 215 9.80 -18.46 15.99
C LYS A 215 9.79 -19.96 16.31
N TYR A 216 9.71 -20.84 15.31
CA TYR A 216 9.55 -22.30 15.48
C TYR A 216 10.65 -23.12 14.79
N ARG A 217 11.85 -22.54 14.67
CA ARG A 217 12.99 -23.01 13.85
C ARG A 217 13.40 -24.48 14.07
N SER A 218 12.96 -25.15 15.12
CA SER A 218 13.48 -26.46 15.49
C SER A 218 12.83 -27.66 14.78
N ARG A 219 11.60 -27.60 14.24
CA ARG A 219 10.86 -28.85 13.88
C ARG A 219 9.85 -28.81 12.73
N LEU A 220 9.76 -27.74 11.93
CA LEU A 220 8.75 -27.68 10.85
C LEU A 220 9.23 -28.36 9.56
N THR A 221 8.47 -29.35 9.07
CA THR A 221 8.62 -29.96 7.74
C THR A 221 7.93 -29.11 6.67
N ASP A 222 8.30 -29.27 5.40
CA ASP A 222 7.82 -28.43 4.30
C ASP A 222 6.27 -28.44 4.14
N ASP A 223 5.64 -29.60 4.40
CA ASP A 223 4.17 -29.75 4.40
C ASP A 223 3.47 -28.98 5.53
N SER A 224 4.08 -28.93 6.71
CA SER A 224 3.56 -28.16 7.84
C SER A 224 3.68 -26.66 7.61
N LEU A 225 4.77 -26.23 6.95
CA LEU A 225 4.96 -24.83 6.56
C LEU A 225 3.93 -24.41 5.50
N ARG A 226 3.70 -25.25 4.48
CA ARG A 226 2.69 -25.02 3.44
C ARG A 226 1.29 -24.87 4.02
N SER A 227 0.96 -25.70 5.02
CA SER A 227 -0.33 -25.65 5.72
C SER A 227 -0.49 -24.37 6.55
N CYS A 228 0.54 -23.97 7.31
CA CYS A 228 0.51 -22.72 8.08
C CYS A 228 0.43 -21.46 7.20
N VAL A 229 1.12 -21.46 6.06
CA VAL A 229 1.03 -20.37 5.07
C VAL A 229 -0.38 -20.32 4.47
N LYS A 230 -0.97 -21.45 4.08
CA LYS A 230 -2.35 -21.50 3.59
C LYS A 230 -3.36 -20.96 4.60
N ILE A 231 -3.25 -21.34 5.87
CA ILE A 231 -4.14 -20.85 6.94
C ILE A 231 -4.03 -19.33 7.13
N LYS A 232 -2.82 -18.75 7.08
CA LYS A 232 -2.63 -17.30 7.25
C LYS A 232 -3.10 -16.45 6.06
N VAL A 233 -3.00 -17.00 4.85
CA VAL A 233 -3.28 -16.26 3.61
C VAL A 233 -4.75 -16.38 3.21
N THR A 234 -5.44 -17.42 3.65
CA THR A 234 -6.88 -17.59 3.43
C THR A 234 -7.68 -16.94 4.57
N SER A 235 -8.87 -16.41 4.28
CA SER A 235 -9.82 -15.89 5.27
C SER A 235 -10.49 -17.00 6.11
N TYR A 236 -9.90 -18.19 6.17
CA TYR A 236 -10.46 -19.36 6.83
C TYR A 236 -10.21 -19.30 8.34
N SER A 237 -11.29 -19.18 9.11
CA SER A 237 -11.23 -19.26 10.58
C SER A 237 -11.15 -20.74 11.02
N PRO A 238 -10.12 -21.15 11.79
CA PRO A 238 -9.92 -22.54 12.21
C PRO A 238 -10.93 -23.04 13.26
N GLU A 239 -11.85 -22.19 13.74
CA GLU A 239 -12.87 -22.56 14.72
C GLU A 239 -13.81 -23.68 14.23
N LYS A 240 -13.99 -23.83 12.91
CA LYS A 240 -14.82 -24.90 12.32
C LYS A 240 -14.22 -26.31 12.42
N LEU A 241 -12.94 -26.47 12.77
CA LEU A 241 -12.35 -27.80 13.02
C LEU A 241 -12.52 -28.26 14.47
N SER A 242 -12.76 -27.33 15.41
CA SER A 242 -12.94 -27.69 16.82
C SER A 242 -14.30 -28.33 17.11
N SER A 243 -15.30 -28.16 16.23
CA SER A 243 -16.60 -28.80 16.37
C SER A 243 -16.61 -30.26 15.91
N ASP A 244 -15.66 -30.66 15.05
CA ASP A 244 -15.68 -31.96 14.37
C ASP A 244 -14.67 -32.96 14.93
N VAL A 245 -13.79 -32.55 15.86
CA VAL A 245 -12.86 -33.45 16.55
C VAL A 245 -13.51 -34.00 17.82
N GLN A 246 -14.06 -35.20 17.68
CA GLN A 246 -14.64 -35.99 18.75
C GLN A 246 -13.59 -36.26 19.84
N LYS A 247 -13.82 -35.75 21.06
CA LYS A 247 -12.95 -35.96 22.22
C LYS A 247 -12.81 -37.46 22.50
N GLN A 248 -11.60 -38.02 22.32
CA GLN A 248 -11.29 -39.36 22.86
C GLN A 248 -11.39 -39.31 24.39
N LYS A 249 -12.25 -40.16 24.96
CA LYS A 249 -12.28 -40.41 26.40
C LYS A 249 -11.08 -41.30 26.74
N SER A 250 -10.23 -40.82 27.65
CA SER A 250 -9.21 -41.66 28.29
C SER A 250 -9.92 -42.64 29.23
N HIS A 251 -9.61 -43.93 29.07
CA HIS A 251 -9.75 -44.92 30.13
C HIS A 251 -8.45 -45.01 30.91
#